data_AF-A0A951V167-F1
#
_entry.id   AF-A0A951V167-F1
#
_cell.length_a   1.000
_cell.length_b   1.000
_cell.length_c   1.000
_cell.angle_alpha   90.00
_cell.angle_beta   90.00
_cell.angle_gamma   90.00
#
_symmetry.space_group_name_H-M   'P 1'
#
loop_
_entity.id
_entity.type
_entity.pdbx_description
1 polymer ?
#
loop_
_entity_poly.entity_id
_entity_poly.type
_entity_poly.pdbx_seq_one_letter_code
_entity_poly.pdbx_strand_id
1 'polypeptide(L)'
;MSLCINPSCLKPNHPDNDENRFCQSCGSPLELLGRYRVMRLLSDKTGFGNVYEAYEQDTPKILKVLKENLNRDTKAVELFQQEASVLGQLNHPGIPSVDGYFQYESREGLVLHCIAMEKIQGPDLEAWLKQQQNRPISQSQAIAWLKQLAEIVVLVHNKQYLHRDIKPSNVMIRPDGQLVLIDFGTAREVTRTYLAKVGSGSGGITAIMSSGYSSLEQMNGQALPQSDFFALGRTFVFLLTGYHPLEMYDAHSNVLHWRNHATHVSPLLLNFIDWLMAWEVSKRPSSAEEILQRLAELEQQLSGTTAATVNVLGSPPKTEVLAPPLITTTLPSQPEQQEKLPPLLALIAALLVVLGLLSLVALATQNSKFNSFPSYGQAPEKKGTQGKVDYFSYEEGKDSQGRIAEFNIAVLSVEYKWLLGSDFQIKYNNQVINLEALKSNLQEEGIQKIMENPSEIISVGTASCEGNVAAEERRALERSKQIQLLTKKIFNNTTSVKGYRLLNLGQFSRSDCQANQDLTAYQRSIIIIGVRKQSEGVVLDEALRDRLEKKPFADFKLEDYSLGSVEKFKTIPSNL
;
A
#
# COMPACT_ATOMS: atom_id res chain seq x y z
N MET A 1 -36.38 -8.07 9.44
CA MET A 1 -35.98 -7.19 10.55
C MET A 1 -35.36 -5.94 9.99
N SER A 2 -36.12 -4.85 10.06
CA SER A 2 -35.76 -3.55 9.53
C SER A 2 -34.71 -2.93 10.44
N LEU A 3 -33.64 -2.43 9.83
CA LEU A 3 -32.49 -1.88 10.53
C LEU A 3 -32.56 -0.35 10.52
N CYS A 4 -32.47 0.26 11.69
CA CYS A 4 -32.30 1.70 11.81
C CYS A 4 -30.85 2.08 11.47
N ILE A 5 -30.69 3.03 10.53
CA ILE A 5 -29.36 3.53 10.14
C ILE A 5 -28.88 4.73 10.97
N ASN A 6 -29.65 5.16 11.98
CA ASN A 6 -29.21 6.20 12.89
C ASN A 6 -28.04 5.67 13.74
N PRO A 7 -26.83 6.25 13.63
CA PRO A 7 -25.65 5.76 14.35
C PRO A 7 -25.76 5.93 15.88
N SER A 8 -26.61 6.84 16.35
CA SER A 8 -26.88 7.04 17.78
C SER A 8 -27.92 6.05 18.36
N CYS A 9 -28.46 5.14 17.55
CA CYS A 9 -29.47 4.18 17.99
C CYS A 9 -28.85 3.05 18.82
N LEU A 10 -29.33 2.87 20.06
CA LEU A 10 -28.83 1.82 20.97
C LEU A 10 -29.24 0.40 20.56
N LYS A 11 -30.41 0.24 19.92
CA LYS A 11 -30.91 -1.04 19.40
C LYS A 11 -31.40 -0.88 17.96
N PRO A 12 -30.49 -0.79 16.97
CA PRO A 12 -30.85 -0.51 15.58
C PRO A 12 -31.66 -1.64 14.93
N ASN A 13 -31.56 -2.87 15.44
CA ASN A 13 -32.27 -4.07 14.97
C ASN A 13 -33.41 -4.52 15.91
N HIS A 14 -34.11 -3.57 16.54
CA HIS A 14 -35.22 -3.88 17.44
C HIS A 14 -36.26 -4.81 16.77
N PRO A 15 -36.81 -5.83 17.47
CA PRO A 15 -37.71 -6.83 16.87
C PRO A 15 -38.93 -6.23 16.19
N ASP A 16 -39.55 -5.24 16.84
CA ASP A 16 -40.77 -4.62 16.33
C ASP A 16 -40.51 -3.58 15.22
N ASN A 17 -39.27 -3.41 14.76
CA ASN A 17 -38.98 -2.46 13.67
C ASN A 17 -39.67 -2.86 12.36
N ASP A 18 -39.98 -4.14 12.11
CA ASP A 18 -40.61 -4.57 10.85
C ASP A 18 -42.03 -4.04 10.66
N GLU A 19 -42.80 -3.94 11.75
CA GLU A 19 -44.21 -3.54 11.72
C GLU A 19 -44.41 -2.03 11.91
N ASN A 20 -43.32 -1.28 12.14
CA ASN A 20 -43.38 0.13 12.53
C ASN A 20 -42.71 1.06 11.51
N ARG A 21 -43.21 2.29 11.41
CA ARG A 21 -42.63 3.34 10.55
C ARG A 21 -41.42 4.03 11.18
N PHE A 22 -41.31 3.96 12.50
CA PHE A 22 -40.23 4.54 13.29
C PHE A 22 -39.53 3.48 14.11
N CYS A 23 -38.23 3.66 14.31
CA CYS A 23 -37.41 2.74 15.10
C CYS A 23 -37.92 2.73 16.54
N GLN A 24 -38.18 1.55 17.08
CA GLN A 24 -38.73 1.44 18.44
C GLN A 24 -37.70 1.77 19.53
N SER A 25 -36.41 1.83 19.18
CA SER A 25 -35.35 2.22 20.12
C SER A 25 -35.09 3.72 20.19
N CYS A 26 -35.11 4.45 19.07
CA CYS A 26 -34.76 5.89 19.04
C CYS A 26 -35.85 6.78 18.41
N GLY A 27 -36.85 6.21 17.74
CA GLY A 27 -37.93 6.94 17.07
C GLY A 27 -37.54 7.56 15.73
N SER A 28 -36.34 7.28 15.23
CA SER A 28 -35.90 7.70 13.89
C SER A 28 -36.71 6.99 12.79
N PRO A 29 -37.04 7.65 11.66
CA PRO A 29 -37.77 7.00 10.56
C PRO A 29 -37.02 5.78 10.02
N LEU A 30 -37.74 4.68 9.81
CA LEU A 30 -37.18 3.45 9.21
C LEU A 30 -37.34 3.41 7.69
N GLU A 31 -38.19 4.28 7.15
CA GLU A 31 -38.50 4.39 5.73
C GLU A 31 -37.88 5.68 5.18
N LEU A 32 -36.75 5.53 4.49
CA LEU A 32 -35.95 6.62 3.94
C LEU A 32 -36.65 7.19 2.71
N LEU A 33 -36.89 8.51 2.70
CA LEU A 33 -37.68 9.21 1.68
C LEU A 33 -39.09 8.63 1.44
N GLY A 34 -39.63 7.84 2.37
CA GLY A 34 -40.88 7.10 2.12
C GLY A 34 -40.76 6.06 0.99
N ARG A 35 -39.52 5.59 0.71
CA ARG A 35 -39.21 4.74 -0.45
C ARG A 35 -38.35 3.54 -0.10
N TYR A 36 -37.27 3.73 0.66
CA TYR A 36 -36.32 2.66 0.95
C TYR A 36 -36.40 2.21 2.40
N ARG A 37 -36.52 0.89 2.59
CA ARG A 37 -36.50 0.25 3.91
C ARG A 37 -35.22 -0.57 4.08
N VAL A 38 -34.41 -0.22 5.07
CA VAL A 38 -33.12 -0.87 5.29
C VAL A 38 -33.31 -2.15 6.09
N MET A 39 -32.65 -3.24 5.67
CA MET A 39 -32.83 -4.56 6.27
C MET A 39 -31.59 -5.02 7.03
N ARG A 40 -30.39 -4.81 6.47
CA ARG A 40 -29.14 -5.21 7.15
C ARG A 40 -27.94 -4.45 6.64
N LEU A 41 -26.94 -4.34 7.51
CA LEU A 41 -25.60 -3.90 7.15
C LEU A 41 -24.89 -5.03 6.39
N LEU A 42 -24.35 -4.72 5.21
CA LEU A 42 -23.54 -5.64 4.41
C LEU A 42 -22.05 -5.42 4.66
N SER A 43 -21.62 -4.16 4.79
CA SER A 43 -20.22 -3.80 5.07
C SER A 43 -20.11 -2.44 5.74
N ASP A 44 -19.29 -2.34 6.78
CA ASP A 44 -18.84 -1.10 7.43
C ASP A 44 -17.33 -0.82 7.18
N LYS A 45 -16.68 -1.72 6.46
CA LYS A 45 -15.23 -1.71 6.21
C LYS A 45 -14.83 -0.88 4.99
N THR A 46 -15.80 -0.50 4.17
CA THR A 46 -15.57 0.40 3.03
C THR A 46 -15.12 1.77 3.54
N GLY A 47 -14.14 2.39 2.86
CA GLY A 47 -13.44 3.57 3.37
C GLY A 47 -14.32 4.80 3.63
N PHE A 48 -15.28 5.08 2.74
CA PHE A 48 -16.14 6.28 2.81
C PHE A 48 -17.46 6.08 3.54
N GLY A 49 -18.07 4.91 3.44
CA GLY A 49 -19.46 4.72 3.82
C GLY A 49 -19.73 3.31 4.33
N ASN A 50 -20.88 3.14 4.95
CA ASN A 50 -21.46 1.85 5.28
C ASN A 50 -22.37 1.41 4.12
N VAL A 51 -22.30 0.15 3.75
CA VAL A 51 -23.12 -0.45 2.67
C VAL A 51 -24.19 -1.31 3.32
N TYR A 52 -25.44 -1.03 3.00
CA TYR A 52 -26.61 -1.75 3.51
C TYR A 52 -27.38 -2.41 2.37
N GLU A 53 -28.06 -3.50 2.70
CA GLU A 53 -29.17 -4.01 1.92
C GLU A 53 -30.45 -3.28 2.33
N ALA A 54 -31.14 -2.73 1.34
CA ALA A 54 -32.43 -2.08 1.49
C ALA A 54 -33.42 -2.64 0.48
N TYR A 55 -34.69 -2.29 0.64
CA TYR A 55 -35.76 -2.64 -0.28
C TYR A 55 -36.54 -1.38 -0.64
N GLU A 56 -36.79 -1.23 -1.94
CA GLU A 56 -37.85 -0.37 -2.46
C GLU A 56 -39.06 -1.26 -2.73
N GLN A 57 -40.06 -1.22 -1.86
CA GLN A 57 -41.15 -2.20 -1.87
C GLN A 57 -40.58 -3.64 -1.80
N ASP A 58 -40.78 -4.45 -2.85
CA ASP A 58 -40.23 -5.82 -2.95
C ASP A 58 -38.92 -5.89 -3.78
N THR A 59 -38.43 -4.74 -4.27
CA THR A 59 -37.21 -4.69 -5.09
C THR A 59 -35.98 -4.46 -4.20
N PRO A 60 -35.00 -5.38 -4.18
CA PRO A 60 -33.80 -5.22 -3.37
C PRO A 60 -32.88 -4.14 -3.96
N LYS A 61 -32.27 -3.36 -3.06
CA LYS A 61 -31.39 -2.23 -3.36
C LYS A 61 -30.14 -2.30 -2.48
N ILE A 62 -29.09 -1.63 -2.94
CA ILE A 62 -27.93 -1.29 -2.12
C ILE A 62 -28.06 0.17 -1.70
N LEU A 63 -27.88 0.40 -0.40
CA LEU A 63 -27.81 1.74 0.16
C LEU A 63 -26.41 1.98 0.70
N LYS A 64 -25.65 2.86 0.06
CA LYS A 64 -24.40 3.39 0.63
C LYS A 64 -24.74 4.60 1.51
N VAL A 65 -24.24 4.64 2.73
CA VAL A 65 -24.42 5.76 3.66
C VAL A 65 -23.06 6.27 4.10
N LEU A 66 -22.79 7.55 3.90
CA LEU A 66 -21.54 8.18 4.32
C LEU A 66 -21.35 8.05 5.84
N LYS A 67 -20.13 7.74 6.28
CA LYS A 67 -19.84 7.53 7.72
C LYS A 67 -20.09 8.81 8.51
N GLU A 68 -20.55 8.66 9.75
CA GLU A 68 -20.95 9.77 10.63
C GLU A 68 -19.85 10.82 10.79
N ASN A 69 -18.60 10.38 11.02
CA ASN A 69 -17.45 11.25 11.18
C ASN A 69 -17.12 12.08 9.91
N LEU A 70 -17.72 11.74 8.76
CA LEU A 70 -17.52 12.42 7.48
C LEU A 70 -18.74 13.24 7.03
N ASN A 71 -19.89 13.09 7.68
CA ASN A 71 -21.12 13.80 7.29
C ASN A 71 -21.02 15.32 7.39
N ARG A 72 -20.09 15.85 8.20
CA ARG A 72 -19.83 17.29 8.32
C ARG A 72 -18.63 17.76 7.51
N ASP A 73 -17.88 16.85 6.88
CA ASP A 73 -16.78 17.23 6.01
C ASP A 73 -17.34 17.50 4.61
N THR A 74 -17.42 18.78 4.26
CA THR A 74 -17.91 19.24 2.95
C THR A 74 -17.20 18.52 1.80
N LYS A 75 -15.91 18.21 1.94
CA LYS A 75 -15.18 17.53 0.88
C LYS A 75 -15.59 16.08 0.75
N ALA A 76 -15.79 15.35 1.86
CA ALA A 76 -16.31 13.99 1.82
C ALA A 76 -17.69 13.95 1.15
N VAL A 77 -18.57 14.88 1.53
CA VAL A 77 -19.93 14.97 0.98
C VAL A 77 -19.91 15.26 -0.52
N GLU A 78 -19.09 16.22 -0.97
CA GLU A 78 -18.90 16.51 -2.40
C GLU A 78 -18.44 15.26 -3.18
N LEU A 79 -17.45 14.54 -2.65
CA LEU A 79 -16.90 13.35 -3.29
C LEU A 79 -17.92 12.21 -3.36
N PHE A 80 -18.75 12.07 -2.31
CA PHE A 80 -19.83 11.08 -2.25
C PHE A 80 -20.96 11.42 -3.24
N GLN A 81 -21.37 12.69 -3.32
CA GLN A 81 -22.32 13.15 -4.34
C GLN A 81 -21.79 12.94 -5.76
N GLN A 82 -20.49 13.16 -5.97
CA GLN A 82 -19.85 12.92 -7.25
C GLN A 82 -19.87 11.45 -7.65
N GLU A 83 -19.68 10.51 -6.72
CA GLU A 83 -19.80 9.06 -7.03
C GLU A 83 -21.18 8.74 -7.62
N ALA A 84 -22.26 9.23 -6.99
CA ALA A 84 -23.61 9.04 -7.50
C ALA A 84 -23.82 9.70 -8.87
N SER A 85 -23.26 10.90 -9.07
CA SER A 85 -23.35 11.63 -10.33
C SER A 85 -22.63 10.93 -11.48
N VAL A 86 -21.44 10.37 -11.23
CA VAL A 86 -20.67 9.62 -12.24
C VAL A 86 -21.41 8.36 -12.63
N LEU A 87 -21.84 7.57 -11.65
CA LEU A 87 -22.63 6.36 -11.91
C LEU A 87 -23.92 6.68 -12.68
N GLY A 88 -24.63 7.75 -12.32
CA GLY A 88 -25.84 8.18 -13.01
C GLY A 88 -25.64 8.60 -14.48
N GLN A 89 -24.40 8.85 -14.92
CA GLN A 89 -24.06 9.17 -16.30
C GLN A 89 -23.67 7.95 -17.14
N LEU A 90 -23.52 6.78 -16.51
CA LEU A 90 -23.06 5.54 -17.13
C LEU A 90 -24.25 4.58 -17.29
N ASN A 91 -24.73 4.42 -18.51
CA ASN A 91 -25.81 3.48 -18.81
C ASN A 91 -25.26 2.24 -19.54
N HIS A 92 -25.12 1.13 -18.82
CA HIS A 92 -24.60 -0.12 -19.34
C HIS A 92 -25.05 -1.30 -18.47
N PRO A 93 -25.42 -2.48 -19.03
CA PRO A 93 -25.85 -3.64 -18.23
C PRO A 93 -24.78 -4.16 -17.26
N GLY A 94 -23.51 -3.86 -17.55
CA GLY A 94 -22.37 -4.16 -16.69
C GLY A 94 -22.01 -3.09 -15.66
N ILE A 95 -22.86 -2.09 -15.42
CA ILE A 95 -22.70 -1.07 -14.38
C ILE A 95 -24.02 -0.99 -13.60
N PRO A 96 -24.01 -0.96 -12.24
CA PRO A 96 -25.24 -0.87 -11.46
C PRO A 96 -26.01 0.41 -11.78
N SER A 97 -27.33 0.29 -11.94
CA SER A 97 -28.18 1.47 -12.06
C SER A 97 -28.25 2.22 -10.72
N VAL A 98 -28.07 3.54 -10.75
CA VAL A 98 -28.16 4.39 -9.55
C VAL A 98 -29.49 5.12 -9.52
N ASP A 99 -30.23 4.97 -8.41
CA ASP A 99 -31.48 5.68 -8.19
C ASP A 99 -31.23 7.16 -7.82
N GLY A 100 -30.13 7.42 -7.11
CA GLY A 100 -29.64 8.77 -6.85
C GLY A 100 -29.06 8.96 -5.45
N TYR A 101 -28.62 10.19 -5.22
CA TYR A 101 -28.15 10.69 -3.93
C TYR A 101 -29.28 11.38 -3.17
N PHE A 102 -29.33 11.21 -1.85
CA PHE A 102 -30.26 11.94 -0.99
C PHE A 102 -29.72 12.11 0.43
N GLN A 103 -30.38 13.00 1.17
CA GLN A 103 -30.14 13.19 2.60
C GLN A 103 -31.25 12.53 3.41
N TYR A 104 -30.87 11.95 4.54
CA TYR A 104 -31.79 11.45 5.55
C TYR A 104 -31.51 12.17 6.86
N GLU A 105 -32.57 12.64 7.53
CA GLU A 105 -32.46 13.26 8.83
C GLU A 105 -33.02 12.31 9.90
N SER A 106 -32.19 11.99 10.88
CA SER A 106 -32.62 11.26 12.08
C SER A 106 -33.53 12.11 12.96
N ARG A 107 -34.17 11.48 13.94
CA ARG A 107 -35.04 12.21 14.89
C ARG A 107 -34.31 13.30 15.67
N GLU A 108 -33.03 13.10 15.93
CA GLU A 108 -32.17 14.03 16.67
C GLU A 108 -31.58 15.15 15.78
N GLY A 109 -31.97 15.22 14.51
CA GLY A 109 -31.49 16.23 13.56
C GLY A 109 -30.14 15.92 12.92
N LEU A 110 -29.59 14.72 13.14
CA LEU A 110 -28.38 14.28 12.43
C LEU A 110 -28.72 13.97 10.97
N VAL A 111 -28.04 14.65 10.05
CA VAL A 111 -28.12 14.43 8.60
C VAL A 111 -27.11 13.35 8.18
N LEU A 112 -27.62 12.31 7.51
CA LEU A 112 -26.84 11.27 6.86
C LEU A 112 -26.95 11.42 5.34
N HIS A 113 -25.84 11.20 4.64
CA HIS A 113 -25.79 11.26 3.18
C HIS A 113 -25.86 9.85 2.60
N CYS A 114 -26.78 9.62 1.65
CA CYS A 114 -27.12 8.30 1.15
C CYS A 114 -27.07 8.23 -0.38
N ILE A 115 -26.69 7.07 -0.93
CA ILE A 115 -26.81 6.73 -2.36
C ILE A 115 -27.56 5.41 -2.44
N ALA A 116 -28.70 5.40 -3.14
CA ALA A 116 -29.44 4.19 -3.46
C ALA A 116 -29.11 3.72 -4.88
N MET A 117 -28.87 2.43 -5.03
CA MET A 117 -28.52 1.80 -6.30
C MET A 117 -29.04 0.36 -6.39
N GLU A 118 -28.98 -0.20 -7.59
CA GLU A 118 -29.33 -1.58 -7.88
C GLU A 118 -28.52 -2.55 -7.00
N LYS A 119 -29.20 -3.55 -6.43
CA LYS A 119 -28.53 -4.72 -5.87
C LYS A 119 -28.31 -5.75 -6.95
N ILE A 120 -27.05 -6.01 -7.27
CA ILE A 120 -26.68 -7.06 -8.23
C ILE A 120 -26.91 -8.42 -7.59
N GLN A 121 -27.64 -9.29 -8.29
CA GLN A 121 -27.83 -10.67 -7.87
C GLN A 121 -26.62 -11.50 -8.30
N GLY A 122 -26.00 -12.19 -7.34
CA GLY A 122 -24.88 -13.10 -7.58
C GLY A 122 -23.67 -12.77 -6.71
N PRO A 123 -22.65 -13.64 -6.68
CA PRO A 123 -21.40 -13.39 -5.98
C PRO A 123 -20.50 -12.40 -6.75
N ASP A 124 -19.56 -11.79 -6.05
CA ASP A 124 -18.37 -11.22 -6.70
C ASP A 124 -17.46 -12.35 -7.24
N LEU A 125 -16.55 -12.02 -8.16
CA LEU A 125 -15.71 -13.02 -8.84
C LEU A 125 -14.71 -13.69 -7.88
N GLU A 126 -14.36 -13.06 -6.74
CA GLU A 126 -13.54 -13.70 -5.71
C GLU A 126 -14.32 -14.81 -5.01
N ALA A 127 -15.54 -14.51 -4.56
CA ALA A 127 -16.45 -15.47 -3.95
C ALA A 127 -16.90 -16.55 -4.94
N TRP A 128 -17.16 -16.17 -6.20
CA TRP A 128 -17.52 -17.10 -7.27
C TRP A 128 -16.42 -18.12 -7.51
N LEU A 129 -15.16 -17.68 -7.65
CA LEU A 129 -14.04 -18.60 -7.89
C LEU A 129 -13.81 -19.55 -6.70
N LYS A 130 -14.00 -19.05 -5.46
CA LYS A 130 -14.00 -19.90 -4.25
C LYS A 130 -15.09 -20.96 -4.29
N GLN A 131 -16.31 -20.61 -4.75
CA GLN A 131 -17.39 -21.59 -4.95
C GLN A 131 -17.02 -22.64 -6.01
N GLN A 132 -16.23 -22.27 -7.02
CA GLN A 132 -15.65 -23.19 -8.01
C GLN A 132 -14.41 -23.95 -7.48
N GLN A 133 -14.17 -23.96 -6.16
CA GLN A 133 -13.01 -24.61 -5.53
C GLN A 133 -11.66 -24.06 -6.03
N ASN A 134 -11.62 -22.76 -6.35
CA ASN A 134 -10.47 -22.08 -6.97
C ASN A 134 -10.01 -22.72 -8.29
N ARG A 135 -10.90 -23.39 -9.03
CA ARG A 135 -10.57 -23.88 -10.37
C ARG A 135 -10.41 -22.71 -11.35
N PRO A 136 -9.32 -22.67 -12.12
CA PRO A 136 -9.16 -21.70 -13.19
C PRO A 136 -10.31 -21.70 -14.19
N ILE A 137 -10.67 -20.52 -14.69
CA ILE A 137 -11.62 -20.39 -15.79
C ILE A 137 -11.00 -20.83 -17.12
N SER A 138 -11.83 -21.23 -18.09
CA SER A 138 -11.35 -21.56 -19.42
C SER A 138 -10.85 -20.31 -20.17
N GLN A 139 -9.99 -20.50 -21.15
CA GLN A 139 -9.55 -19.43 -22.05
C GLN A 139 -10.72 -18.74 -22.76
N SER A 140 -11.72 -19.50 -23.22
CA SER A 140 -12.91 -18.92 -23.87
C SER A 140 -13.70 -18.04 -22.91
N GLN A 141 -13.85 -18.46 -21.65
CA GLN A 141 -14.52 -17.68 -20.62
C GLN A 141 -13.72 -16.41 -20.30
N ALA A 142 -12.39 -16.52 -20.21
CA ALA A 142 -11.52 -15.40 -19.94
C ALA A 142 -11.64 -14.32 -21.02
N ILE A 143 -11.61 -14.71 -22.30
CA ILE A 143 -11.77 -13.78 -23.42
C ILE A 143 -13.13 -13.09 -23.38
N ALA A 144 -14.22 -13.85 -23.20
CA ALA A 144 -15.57 -13.30 -23.13
C ALA A 144 -15.73 -12.30 -21.97
N TRP A 145 -15.19 -12.60 -20.80
CA TRP A 145 -15.23 -11.70 -19.64
C TRP A 145 -14.32 -10.49 -19.80
N LEU A 146 -13.14 -10.65 -20.42
CA LEU A 146 -12.21 -9.54 -20.63
C LEU A 146 -12.81 -8.53 -21.59
N LYS A 147 -13.53 -9.00 -22.61
CA LYS A 147 -14.30 -8.15 -23.53
C LYS A 147 -15.38 -7.35 -22.79
N GLN A 148 -16.22 -7.99 -21.97
CA GLN A 148 -17.26 -7.28 -21.20
C GLN A 148 -16.67 -6.22 -20.27
N LEU A 149 -15.58 -6.53 -19.57
CA LEU A 149 -14.92 -5.56 -18.69
C LEU A 149 -14.23 -4.44 -19.48
N ALA A 150 -13.60 -4.74 -20.62
CA ALA A 150 -12.99 -3.72 -21.48
C ALA A 150 -14.05 -2.75 -22.05
N GLU A 151 -15.23 -3.24 -22.45
CA GLU A 151 -16.37 -2.40 -22.87
C GLU A 151 -16.82 -1.45 -21.76
N ILE A 152 -16.88 -1.92 -20.51
CA ILE A 152 -17.18 -1.06 -19.35
C ILE A 152 -16.08 -0.01 -19.16
N VAL A 153 -14.80 -0.41 -19.23
CA VAL A 153 -13.66 0.51 -19.04
C VAL A 153 -13.62 1.59 -20.12
N VAL A 154 -13.94 1.26 -21.38
CA VAL A 154 -14.13 2.24 -22.47
C VAL A 154 -15.15 3.32 -22.07
N LEU A 155 -16.32 2.92 -21.55
CA LEU A 155 -17.36 3.88 -21.16
C LEU A 155 -16.90 4.81 -20.03
N VAL A 156 -16.19 4.25 -19.04
CA VAL A 156 -15.68 5.01 -17.88
C VAL A 156 -14.60 6.01 -18.32
N HIS A 157 -13.64 5.55 -19.14
CA HIS A 157 -12.54 6.39 -19.63
C HIS A 157 -13.01 7.49 -20.57
N ASN A 158 -14.03 7.22 -21.40
CA ASN A 158 -14.65 8.25 -22.27
C ASN A 158 -15.33 9.38 -21.49
N LYS A 159 -15.72 9.13 -20.24
CA LYS A 159 -16.20 10.17 -19.31
C LYS A 159 -15.08 10.86 -18.53
N GLN A 160 -13.82 10.61 -18.87
CA GLN A 160 -12.62 11.14 -18.19
C GLN A 160 -12.51 10.69 -16.72
N TYR A 161 -13.08 9.52 -16.41
CA TYR A 161 -12.93 8.85 -15.13
C TYR A 161 -12.05 7.62 -15.28
N LEU A 162 -11.44 7.20 -14.17
CA LEU A 162 -10.75 5.91 -14.05
C LEU A 162 -11.51 5.10 -13.03
N HIS A 163 -11.46 3.77 -13.04
CA HIS A 163 -12.05 2.98 -11.96
C HIS A 163 -11.15 2.95 -10.72
N ARG A 164 -9.83 2.75 -10.93
CA ARG A 164 -8.74 2.72 -9.93
C ARG A 164 -8.78 1.60 -8.88
N ASP A 165 -9.75 0.70 -8.97
CA ASP A 165 -9.92 -0.43 -8.04
C ASP A 165 -10.54 -1.66 -8.70
N ILE A 166 -10.15 -1.95 -9.95
CA ILE A 166 -10.57 -3.17 -10.65
C ILE A 166 -9.90 -4.37 -9.98
N LYS A 167 -10.72 -5.29 -9.45
CA LYS A 167 -10.30 -6.53 -8.80
C LYS A 167 -11.46 -7.53 -8.73
N PRO A 168 -11.22 -8.83 -8.47
CA PRO A 168 -12.28 -9.84 -8.40
C PRO A 168 -13.43 -9.49 -7.44
N SER A 169 -13.14 -8.91 -6.27
CA SER A 169 -14.16 -8.52 -5.28
C SER A 169 -15.02 -7.31 -5.68
N ASN A 170 -14.63 -6.57 -6.73
CA ASN A 170 -15.39 -5.46 -7.30
C ASN A 170 -16.04 -5.82 -8.65
N VAL A 171 -16.04 -7.09 -9.05
CA VAL A 171 -16.73 -7.56 -10.25
C VAL A 171 -17.74 -8.62 -9.83
N MET A 172 -19.02 -8.35 -10.01
CA MET A 172 -20.10 -9.29 -9.72
C MET A 172 -20.51 -10.05 -10.96
N ILE A 173 -20.96 -11.29 -10.79
CA ILE A 173 -21.48 -12.13 -11.88
C ILE A 173 -22.96 -12.42 -11.66
N ARG A 174 -23.78 -12.05 -12.64
CA ARG A 174 -25.22 -12.35 -12.64
C ARG A 174 -25.48 -13.83 -12.98
N PRO A 175 -26.67 -14.38 -12.65
CA PRO A 175 -27.01 -15.76 -12.99
C PRO A 175 -26.98 -16.09 -14.49
N ASP A 176 -27.17 -15.08 -15.35
CA ASP A 176 -27.06 -15.18 -16.81
C ASP A 176 -25.61 -15.14 -17.34
N GLY A 177 -24.63 -14.95 -16.46
CA GLY A 177 -23.20 -14.88 -16.79
C GLY A 177 -22.71 -13.47 -17.14
N GLN A 178 -23.56 -12.44 -17.08
CA GLN A 178 -23.17 -11.05 -17.31
C GLN A 178 -22.34 -10.53 -16.14
N LEU A 179 -21.17 -9.93 -16.44
CA LEU A 179 -20.35 -9.24 -15.45
C LEU A 179 -20.85 -7.84 -15.19
N VAL A 180 -20.78 -7.42 -13.93
CA VAL A 180 -21.12 -6.09 -13.45
C VAL A 180 -19.95 -5.54 -12.62
N LEU A 181 -19.34 -4.44 -13.07
CA LEU A 181 -18.29 -3.75 -12.34
C LEU A 181 -18.93 -2.82 -11.30
N ILE A 182 -18.54 -2.98 -10.03
CA ILE A 182 -19.10 -2.24 -8.90
C ILE A 182 -18.03 -1.39 -8.21
N ASP A 183 -18.50 -0.47 -7.35
CA ASP A 183 -17.69 0.38 -6.46
C ASP A 183 -16.78 1.41 -7.14
N PHE A 184 -17.42 2.48 -7.65
CA PHE A 184 -16.77 3.64 -8.27
C PHE A 184 -16.30 4.69 -7.26
N GLY A 185 -16.26 4.35 -5.96
CA GLY A 185 -15.88 5.25 -4.88
C GLY A 185 -14.44 5.78 -4.94
N THR A 186 -13.62 5.32 -5.90
CA THR A 186 -12.26 5.83 -6.13
C THR A 186 -12.07 6.45 -7.51
N ALA A 187 -13.15 6.73 -8.25
CA ALA A 187 -13.04 7.04 -9.68
C ALA A 187 -12.27 8.34 -10.01
N ARG A 188 -12.10 9.24 -9.03
CA ARG A 188 -11.28 10.45 -9.13
C ARG A 188 -10.09 10.41 -8.18
N GLU A 189 -9.01 11.07 -8.59
CA GLU A 189 -7.79 11.19 -7.80
C GLU A 189 -8.00 11.90 -6.47
N VAL A 190 -8.73 13.02 -6.51
CA VAL A 190 -9.08 13.77 -5.30
C VAL A 190 -9.84 12.88 -4.32
N THR A 191 -10.72 12.00 -4.82
CA THR A 191 -11.44 11.02 -4.00
C THR A 191 -10.48 10.07 -3.29
N ARG A 192 -9.53 9.49 -4.04
CA ARG A 192 -8.53 8.56 -3.51
C ARG A 192 -7.57 9.23 -2.51
N THR A 193 -7.04 10.40 -2.83
CA THR A 193 -6.11 11.14 -1.96
C THR A 193 -6.80 11.56 -0.67
N TYR A 194 -8.06 11.98 -0.76
CA TYR A 194 -8.88 12.29 0.40
C TYR A 194 -9.18 11.02 1.22
N LEU A 195 -9.56 9.90 0.58
CA LEU A 195 -9.73 8.60 1.24
C LEU A 195 -8.46 8.16 1.96
N ALA A 196 -7.29 8.33 1.35
CA ALA A 196 -6.02 7.98 1.97
C ALA A 196 -5.76 8.84 3.21
N LYS A 197 -6.08 10.13 3.14
CA LYS A 197 -5.95 11.06 4.27
C LYS A 197 -6.92 10.73 5.41
N VAL A 198 -8.18 10.42 5.08
CA VAL A 198 -9.29 10.35 6.03
C VAL A 198 -9.61 8.93 6.50
N GLY A 199 -9.35 7.92 5.67
CA GLY A 199 -9.45 6.49 5.97
C GLY A 199 -8.36 5.95 6.90
N SER A 200 -7.42 6.80 7.35
CA SER A 200 -6.38 6.46 8.33
C SER A 200 -6.93 5.94 9.68
N GLY A 201 -8.25 6.02 9.93
CA GLY A 201 -8.92 5.49 11.13
C GLY A 201 -9.74 4.19 10.96
N SER A 202 -9.89 3.64 9.75
CA SER A 202 -10.67 2.40 9.53
C SER A 202 -10.18 1.67 8.28
N GLY A 203 -9.10 0.91 8.44
CA GLY A 203 -8.36 0.32 7.32
C GLY A 203 -7.52 1.39 6.63
N GLY A 204 -6.29 1.60 7.12
CA GLY A 204 -5.39 2.67 6.66
C GLY A 204 -5.10 2.62 5.16
N ILE A 205 -4.19 3.47 4.69
CA ILE A 205 -3.77 3.64 3.28
C ILE A 205 -3.54 2.30 2.51
N THR A 206 -3.26 1.20 3.23
CA THR A 206 -3.22 -0.18 2.74
C THR A 206 -4.54 -0.75 2.21
N ALA A 207 -5.72 -0.25 2.64
CA ALA A 207 -7.03 -0.66 2.13
C ALA A 207 -7.40 -0.01 0.78
N ILE A 208 -6.71 1.08 0.40
CA ILE A 208 -6.88 1.78 -0.89
C ILE A 208 -5.86 1.30 -1.93
N MET A 209 -4.86 0.54 -1.51
CA MET A 209 -3.99 -0.25 -2.38
C MET A 209 -4.47 -1.69 -2.38
N SER A 210 -5.28 -2.07 -3.37
CA SER A 210 -5.70 -3.46 -3.53
C SER A 210 -4.47 -4.36 -3.70
N SER A 211 -4.21 -5.13 -2.65
CA SER A 211 -3.06 -6.03 -2.46
C SER A 211 -2.81 -6.86 -3.72
N GLY A 212 -1.83 -6.47 -4.53
CA GLY A 212 -1.45 -7.20 -5.76
C GLY A 212 -2.16 -6.81 -7.07
N TYR A 213 -3.14 -5.89 -7.05
CA TYR A 213 -3.89 -5.45 -8.24
C TYR A 213 -3.55 -4.02 -8.69
N SER A 214 -3.14 -3.14 -7.76
CA SER A 214 -2.76 -1.77 -8.10
C SER A 214 -1.42 -1.71 -8.83
N SER A 215 -1.32 -0.85 -9.85
CA SER A 215 -0.06 -0.55 -10.53
C SER A 215 0.83 0.39 -9.72
N LEU A 216 2.13 0.42 -10.02
CA LEU A 216 3.10 1.22 -9.28
C LEU A 216 2.80 2.73 -9.39
N GLU A 217 2.47 3.23 -10.58
CA GLU A 217 2.14 4.64 -10.77
C GLU A 217 0.87 5.04 -9.99
N GLN A 218 -0.12 4.15 -9.91
CA GLN A 218 -1.30 4.35 -9.08
C GLN A 218 -0.97 4.34 -7.59
N MET A 219 -0.06 3.46 -7.15
CA MET A 219 0.43 3.44 -5.76
C MET A 219 1.17 4.73 -5.40
N ASN A 220 1.81 5.38 -6.39
CA ASN A 220 2.45 6.69 -6.24
C ASN A 220 1.48 7.87 -6.39
N GLY A 221 0.17 7.62 -6.52
CA GLY A 221 -0.86 8.65 -6.68
C GLY A 221 -1.02 9.16 -8.12
N GLN A 222 -0.27 8.63 -9.08
CA GLN A 222 -0.24 9.06 -10.48
C GLN A 222 -1.02 8.07 -11.36
N ALA A 223 -2.27 7.77 -11.00
CA ALA A 223 -3.08 6.83 -11.75
C ALA A 223 -3.40 7.36 -13.15
N LEU A 224 -3.25 6.50 -14.15
CA LEU A 224 -3.51 6.76 -15.57
C LEU A 224 -4.54 5.76 -16.10
N PRO A 225 -5.15 5.94 -17.29
CA PRO A 225 -5.97 4.91 -17.93
C PRO A 225 -5.32 3.52 -17.92
N GLN A 226 -4.01 3.48 -18.16
CA GLN A 226 -3.18 2.27 -18.16
C GLN A 226 -3.06 1.59 -16.78
N SER A 227 -3.38 2.29 -15.69
CA SER A 227 -3.44 1.70 -14.35
C SER A 227 -4.63 0.74 -14.22
N ASP A 228 -5.78 1.08 -14.82
CA ASP A 228 -6.95 0.18 -14.86
C ASP A 228 -6.65 -1.07 -15.70
N PHE A 229 -5.86 -0.95 -16.77
CA PHE A 229 -5.49 -2.10 -17.62
C PHE A 229 -4.59 -3.08 -16.87
N PHE A 230 -3.64 -2.57 -16.08
CA PHE A 230 -2.82 -3.41 -15.21
C PHE A 230 -3.67 -4.16 -14.18
N ALA A 231 -4.63 -3.46 -13.56
CA ALA A 231 -5.54 -4.05 -12.58
C ALA A 231 -6.47 -5.10 -13.22
N LEU A 232 -6.94 -4.86 -14.45
CA LEU A 232 -7.66 -5.82 -15.27
C LEU A 232 -6.81 -7.07 -15.54
N GLY A 233 -5.56 -6.89 -15.97
CA GLY A 233 -4.63 -8.00 -16.18
C GLY A 233 -4.41 -8.84 -14.92
N ARG A 234 -4.18 -8.19 -13.76
CA ARG A 234 -4.03 -8.88 -12.45
C ARG A 234 -5.29 -9.62 -12.02
N THR A 235 -6.47 -9.08 -12.36
CA THR A 235 -7.76 -9.75 -12.14
C THR A 235 -7.84 -11.04 -12.96
N PHE A 236 -7.44 -11.01 -14.22
CA PHE A 236 -7.44 -12.22 -15.06
C PHE A 236 -6.34 -13.21 -14.70
N VAL A 237 -5.18 -12.76 -14.19
CA VAL A 237 -4.20 -13.67 -13.59
C VAL A 237 -4.84 -14.49 -12.47
N PHE A 238 -5.55 -13.85 -11.55
CA PHE A 238 -6.25 -14.56 -10.47
C PHE A 238 -7.26 -15.58 -11.01
N LEU A 239 -8.08 -15.19 -11.99
CA LEU A 239 -9.10 -16.06 -12.57
C LEU A 239 -8.53 -17.23 -13.37
N LEU A 240 -7.40 -17.04 -14.05
CA LEU A 240 -6.73 -18.04 -14.89
C LEU A 240 -5.78 -18.96 -14.10
N THR A 241 -5.49 -18.67 -12.84
CA THR A 241 -4.61 -19.52 -12.03
C THR A 241 -5.29 -20.07 -10.79
N GLY A 242 -6.31 -19.39 -10.26
CA GLY A 242 -6.89 -19.70 -8.96
C GLY A 242 -6.06 -19.20 -7.77
N TYR A 243 -4.92 -18.53 -8.01
CA TYR A 243 -4.01 -18.04 -6.98
C TYR A 243 -4.04 -16.53 -6.89
N HIS A 244 -3.98 -16.01 -5.66
CA HIS A 244 -3.88 -14.56 -5.45
C HIS A 244 -2.58 -14.02 -6.07
N PRO A 245 -2.57 -12.86 -6.76
CA PRO A 245 -1.37 -12.39 -7.47
C PRO A 245 -0.11 -12.24 -6.62
N LEU A 246 -0.25 -11.94 -5.32
CA LEU A 246 0.87 -11.84 -4.39
C LEU A 246 1.52 -13.18 -4.03
N GLU A 247 0.80 -14.30 -4.16
CA GLU A 247 1.34 -15.65 -3.88
C GLU A 247 2.32 -16.10 -4.97
N MET A 248 2.15 -15.57 -6.18
CA MET A 248 2.99 -15.88 -7.35
C MET A 248 4.03 -14.78 -7.64
N TYR A 249 4.07 -13.73 -6.83
CA TYR A 249 4.93 -12.59 -7.04
C TYR A 249 6.26 -12.78 -6.31
N ASP A 250 7.34 -12.89 -7.07
CA ASP A 250 8.69 -12.87 -6.52
C ASP A 250 9.13 -11.43 -6.32
N ALA A 251 9.07 -10.98 -5.08
CA ALA A 251 9.52 -9.66 -4.68
C ALA A 251 11.03 -9.44 -4.90
N HIS A 252 11.84 -10.51 -4.95
CA HIS A 252 13.29 -10.43 -5.14
C HIS A 252 13.65 -10.09 -6.59
N SER A 253 12.94 -10.65 -7.56
CA SER A 253 13.17 -10.41 -8.99
C SER A 253 12.20 -9.40 -9.61
N ASN A 254 11.18 -8.95 -8.86
CA ASN A 254 10.07 -8.12 -9.38
C ASN A 254 9.33 -8.83 -10.53
N VAL A 255 9.22 -10.16 -10.45
CA VAL A 255 8.59 -10.99 -11.49
C VAL A 255 7.33 -11.63 -10.93
N LEU A 256 6.25 -11.58 -11.71
CA LEU A 256 5.05 -12.36 -11.45
C LEU A 256 5.15 -13.71 -12.18
N HIS A 257 5.38 -14.80 -11.44
CA HIS A 257 5.55 -16.15 -12.00
C HIS A 257 4.21 -16.85 -12.31
N TRP A 258 3.23 -16.12 -12.82
CA TRP A 258 1.86 -16.65 -13.00
C TRP A 258 1.71 -17.64 -14.15
N ARG A 259 2.53 -17.54 -15.20
CA ARG A 259 2.49 -18.45 -16.37
C ARG A 259 2.68 -19.91 -15.98
N ASN A 260 3.45 -20.18 -14.92
CA ASN A 260 3.68 -21.53 -14.39
C ASN A 260 2.39 -22.19 -13.87
N HIS A 261 1.41 -21.37 -13.48
CA HIS A 261 0.11 -21.80 -12.96
C HIS A 261 -1.00 -21.75 -14.02
N ALA A 262 -0.71 -21.26 -15.24
CA ALA A 262 -1.65 -21.08 -16.34
C ALA A 262 -1.29 -21.94 -17.56
N THR A 263 -0.77 -23.15 -17.35
CA THR A 263 -0.30 -24.07 -18.42
C THR A 263 -1.39 -24.52 -19.40
N HIS A 264 -2.66 -24.36 -19.02
CA HIS A 264 -3.84 -24.67 -19.85
C HIS A 264 -4.24 -23.50 -20.77
N VAL A 265 -3.58 -22.35 -20.67
CA VAL A 265 -3.87 -21.14 -21.44
C VAL A 265 -2.93 -21.04 -22.64
N SER A 266 -3.45 -20.60 -23.80
CA SER A 266 -2.61 -20.48 -24.99
C SER A 266 -1.53 -19.39 -24.81
N PRO A 267 -0.35 -19.54 -25.46
CA PRO A 267 0.67 -18.49 -25.45
C PRO A 267 0.15 -17.14 -25.93
N LEU A 268 -0.82 -17.12 -26.85
CA LEU A 268 -1.42 -15.89 -27.37
C LEU A 268 -2.16 -15.12 -26.25
N LEU A 269 -3.02 -15.80 -25.48
CA LEU A 269 -3.73 -15.16 -24.36
C LEU A 269 -2.75 -14.80 -23.23
N LEU A 270 -1.76 -15.63 -22.93
CA LEU A 270 -0.73 -15.30 -21.93
C LEU A 270 0.02 -13.99 -22.29
N ASN A 271 0.43 -13.86 -23.56
CA ASN A 271 1.09 -12.65 -24.06
C ASN A 271 0.16 -11.42 -23.99
N PHE A 272 -1.13 -11.61 -24.29
CA PHE A 272 -2.12 -10.55 -24.19
C PHE A 272 -2.27 -10.05 -22.74
N ILE A 273 -2.39 -10.95 -21.77
CA ILE A 273 -2.50 -10.59 -20.35
C ILE A 273 -1.22 -9.93 -19.84
N ASP A 274 -0.03 -10.41 -20.24
CA ASP A 274 1.24 -9.75 -19.91
C ASP A 274 1.35 -8.35 -20.51
N TRP A 275 0.82 -8.12 -21.72
CA TRP A 275 0.76 -6.80 -22.33
C TRP A 275 -0.09 -5.82 -21.51
N LEU A 276 -1.23 -6.26 -20.95
CA LEU A 276 -2.02 -5.44 -20.03
C LEU A 276 -1.24 -5.06 -18.77
N MET A 277 -0.35 -5.94 -18.29
CA MET A 277 0.39 -5.80 -17.04
C MET A 277 1.84 -5.33 -17.22
N ALA A 278 2.23 -4.88 -18.42
CA ALA A 278 3.60 -4.50 -18.70
C ALA A 278 4.12 -3.51 -17.65
N TRP A 279 5.35 -3.70 -17.15
CA TRP A 279 5.89 -2.85 -16.08
C TRP A 279 5.87 -1.36 -16.45
N GLU A 280 6.45 -1.04 -17.61
CA GLU A 280 6.43 0.30 -18.19
C GLU A 280 5.03 0.65 -18.71
N VAL A 281 4.50 1.78 -18.26
CA VAL A 281 3.18 2.29 -18.67
C VAL A 281 3.08 2.45 -20.19
N SER A 282 4.15 2.89 -20.86
CA SER A 282 4.21 3.07 -22.32
C SER A 282 4.18 1.76 -23.11
N LYS A 283 4.38 0.62 -22.45
CA LYS A 283 4.31 -0.73 -23.05
C LYS A 283 2.95 -1.40 -22.86
N ARG A 284 2.06 -0.80 -22.08
CA ARG A 284 0.65 -1.22 -21.92
C ARG A 284 -0.21 -0.68 -23.07
N PRO A 285 -1.46 -1.16 -23.23
CA PRO A 285 -2.39 -0.57 -24.18
C PRO A 285 -2.51 0.94 -24.00
N SER A 286 -2.58 1.67 -25.11
CA SER A 286 -2.76 3.12 -25.11
C SER A 286 -4.18 3.54 -24.71
N SER A 287 -5.16 2.68 -24.99
CA SER A 287 -6.60 2.90 -24.74
C SER A 287 -7.34 1.58 -24.52
N ALA A 288 -8.55 1.64 -23.96
CA ALA A 288 -9.39 0.46 -23.75
C ALA A 288 -9.98 -0.05 -25.08
N GLU A 289 -10.14 0.84 -26.07
CA GLU A 289 -10.52 0.50 -27.45
C GLU A 289 -9.45 -0.37 -28.12
N GLU A 290 -8.16 -0.11 -27.88
CA GLU A 290 -7.07 -0.95 -28.37
C GLU A 290 -7.14 -2.37 -27.78
N ILE A 291 -7.54 -2.51 -26.51
CA ILE A 291 -7.75 -3.81 -25.86
C ILE A 291 -8.85 -4.59 -26.60
N LEU A 292 -9.99 -3.94 -26.90
CA LEU A 292 -11.09 -4.57 -27.63
C LEU A 292 -10.70 -4.98 -29.05
N GLN A 293 -9.97 -4.13 -29.77
CA GLN A 293 -9.47 -4.45 -31.11
C GLN A 293 -8.55 -5.68 -31.07
N ARG A 294 -7.56 -5.68 -30.16
CA ARG A 294 -6.59 -6.77 -30.04
C ARG A 294 -7.23 -8.07 -29.54
N LEU A 295 -8.29 -7.99 -28.72
CA LEU A 295 -9.09 -9.16 -28.35
C LEU A 295 -9.80 -9.77 -29.56
N ALA A 296 -10.38 -8.96 -30.44
CA ALA A 296 -11.04 -9.46 -31.66
C ALA A 296 -10.04 -10.17 -32.60
N GLU A 297 -8.82 -9.62 -32.74
CA GLU A 297 -7.73 -10.26 -33.47
C GLU A 297 -7.33 -11.60 -32.84
N LEU A 298 -7.23 -11.64 -31.50
CA LEU A 298 -6.90 -12.85 -30.74
C LEU A 298 -7.95 -13.95 -30.95
N GLU A 299 -9.24 -13.62 -30.92
CA GLU A 299 -10.35 -14.56 -31.15
C GLU A 299 -10.27 -15.18 -32.56
N GLN A 300 -9.94 -14.38 -33.57
CA GLN A 300 -9.76 -14.85 -34.95
C GLN A 300 -8.57 -15.82 -35.07
N GLN A 301 -7.44 -15.50 -34.42
CA GLN A 301 -6.24 -16.36 -34.44
C GLN A 301 -6.48 -17.70 -33.74
N LEU A 302 -7.17 -17.68 -32.61
CA LEU A 302 -7.51 -18.89 -31.86
C LEU A 302 -8.49 -19.79 -32.63
N SER A 303 -9.43 -19.18 -33.39
CA SER A 303 -10.39 -19.91 -34.23
C SER A 303 -9.76 -20.42 -35.54
N GLY A 304 -8.82 -19.68 -36.13
CA GLY A 304 -8.12 -20.06 -37.37
C GLY A 304 -7.12 -21.21 -37.20
N THR A 305 -6.58 -21.40 -35.99
CA THR A 305 -5.62 -22.47 -35.69
C THR A 305 -6.26 -23.87 -35.73
N THR A 306 -7.57 -23.98 -35.50
CA THR A 306 -8.31 -25.25 -35.65
C THR A 306 -8.60 -25.66 -37.10
N ALA A 307 -8.48 -24.76 -38.07
CA ALA A 307 -8.78 -25.04 -39.49
C ALA A 307 -7.53 -25.35 -40.34
N ALA A 308 -6.33 -25.10 -39.82
CA ALA A 308 -5.08 -25.20 -40.58
C ALA A 308 -4.32 -26.51 -40.29
N THR A 309 -4.95 -27.66 -40.54
CA THR A 309 -4.25 -28.96 -40.70
C THR A 309 -4.65 -29.64 -42.00
N VAL A 310 -4.53 -28.92 -43.12
CA VAL A 310 -4.49 -29.55 -44.46
C VAL A 310 -3.48 -28.78 -45.33
N ASN A 311 -2.33 -29.43 -45.56
CA ASN A 311 -1.34 -29.25 -46.66
C ASN A 311 -0.82 -27.82 -46.92
N VAL A 312 0.49 -27.60 -47.06
CA VAL A 312 1.21 -27.92 -48.30
C VAL A 312 2.74 -27.87 -48.04
N LEU A 313 3.41 -28.92 -48.52
CA LEU A 313 4.84 -28.99 -48.84
C LEU A 313 5.24 -27.86 -49.81
N GLY A 314 6.30 -27.10 -49.52
CA GLY A 314 6.91 -26.23 -50.53
C GLY A 314 7.98 -25.29 -50.00
N SER A 315 9.23 -25.57 -50.39
CA SER A 315 10.52 -24.93 -50.05
C SER A 315 10.62 -23.42 -50.36
N PRO A 316 11.67 -22.72 -49.85
CA PRO A 316 11.69 -21.25 -49.68
C PRO A 316 12.28 -20.50 -50.89
N PRO A 317 11.99 -19.20 -51.08
CA PRO A 317 12.78 -18.36 -51.96
C PRO A 317 13.86 -17.55 -51.23
N LYS A 318 14.94 -17.34 -52.00
CA LYS A 318 16.24 -16.76 -51.71
C LYS A 318 16.23 -15.32 -51.17
N THR A 319 17.20 -15.09 -50.31
CA THR A 319 17.83 -13.82 -49.94
C THR A 319 18.33 -13.05 -51.17
N GLU A 320 17.96 -11.77 -51.28
CA GLU A 320 18.64 -10.80 -52.14
C GLU A 320 19.11 -9.63 -51.27
N VAL A 321 20.43 -9.46 -51.21
CA VAL A 321 21.15 -8.44 -50.46
C VAL A 321 21.33 -7.25 -51.39
N LEU A 322 20.80 -6.08 -51.01
CA LEU A 322 21.09 -4.80 -51.66
C LEU A 322 21.75 -3.85 -50.65
N ALA A 323 22.97 -3.42 -50.99
CA ALA A 323 23.81 -2.49 -50.25
C ALA A 323 23.27 -1.03 -50.34
N PRO A 324 23.60 -0.17 -49.37
CA PRO A 324 23.03 1.18 -49.26
C PRO A 324 23.72 2.22 -50.17
N PRO A 325 23.04 3.29 -50.62
CA PRO A 325 23.70 4.44 -51.21
C PRO A 325 24.19 5.42 -50.12
N LEU A 326 25.42 5.92 -50.32
CA LEU A 326 25.94 7.13 -49.69
C LEU A 326 25.00 8.31 -49.96
N ILE A 327 24.63 9.05 -48.93
CA ILE A 327 24.16 10.43 -49.06
C ILE A 327 24.97 11.33 -48.14
N THR A 328 25.49 12.36 -48.79
CA THR A 328 26.40 13.40 -48.36
C THR A 328 25.85 14.26 -47.24
N THR A 329 26.73 14.55 -46.30
CA THR A 329 26.66 15.48 -45.18
C THR A 329 26.18 16.87 -45.60
N THR A 330 25.09 17.36 -44.99
CA THR A 330 24.89 18.80 -44.73
C THR A 330 24.16 18.95 -43.39
N LEU A 331 24.88 19.47 -42.38
CA LEU A 331 24.29 19.89 -41.10
C LEU A 331 23.56 21.23 -41.29
N PRO A 332 22.36 21.43 -40.72
CA PRO A 332 21.82 22.76 -40.48
C PRO A 332 22.48 23.40 -39.26
N SER A 333 22.95 24.63 -39.47
CA SER A 333 23.46 25.59 -38.49
C SER A 333 22.51 25.82 -37.32
N GLN A 334 23.01 25.66 -36.09
CA GLN A 334 22.36 26.18 -34.88
C GLN A 334 22.52 27.72 -34.81
N PRO A 335 21.54 28.46 -34.25
CA PRO A 335 21.69 29.88 -33.97
C PRO A 335 22.58 30.10 -32.74
N GLU A 336 23.54 31.01 -32.89
CA GLU A 336 24.31 31.61 -31.80
C GLU A 336 23.38 32.27 -30.78
N GLN A 337 23.49 31.87 -29.50
CA GLN A 337 23.11 32.72 -28.37
C GLN A 337 24.33 32.94 -27.48
N GLN A 338 24.76 34.19 -27.47
CA GLN A 338 25.86 34.74 -26.70
C GLN A 338 25.61 34.61 -25.19
N GLU A 339 26.50 33.91 -24.49
CA GLU A 339 26.62 34.03 -23.05
C GLU A 339 27.21 35.40 -22.70
N LYS A 340 26.42 36.24 -22.01
CA LYS A 340 26.93 37.44 -21.34
C LYS A 340 27.36 37.08 -19.92
N LEU A 341 28.65 37.15 -19.66
CA LEU A 341 29.24 37.11 -18.32
C LEU A 341 28.81 38.37 -17.53
N PRO A 342 28.31 38.27 -16.28
CA PRO A 342 28.12 39.45 -15.43
C PRO A 342 29.47 39.89 -14.82
N PRO A 343 29.64 41.18 -14.45
CA PRO A 343 30.90 41.68 -13.97
C PRO A 343 31.22 41.10 -12.58
N LEU A 344 32.40 40.51 -12.46
CA LEU A 344 32.97 39.82 -11.29
C LEU A 344 32.87 40.63 -9.97
N LEU A 345 32.67 41.95 -10.05
CA LEU A 345 32.57 42.86 -8.91
C LEU A 345 31.19 42.85 -8.20
N ALA A 346 30.10 42.49 -8.90
CA ALA A 346 28.76 42.44 -8.27
C ALA A 346 28.57 41.18 -7.40
N LEU A 347 29.22 40.07 -7.77
CA LEU A 347 29.16 38.80 -7.03
C LEU A 347 29.87 38.88 -5.68
N ILE A 348 30.97 39.65 -5.60
CA ILE A 348 31.74 39.83 -4.35
C ILE A 348 30.97 40.71 -3.36
N ALA A 349 30.29 41.76 -3.84
CA ALA A 349 29.45 42.61 -2.99
C ALA A 349 28.24 41.87 -2.41
N ALA A 350 27.58 41.03 -3.21
CA ALA A 350 26.48 40.18 -2.73
C ALA A 350 26.95 39.13 -1.70
N LEU A 351 28.15 38.56 -1.89
CA LEU A 351 28.73 37.61 -0.93
C LEU A 351 29.03 38.26 0.43
N LEU A 352 29.53 39.50 0.43
CA LEU A 352 29.83 40.24 1.66
C LEU A 352 28.55 40.64 2.43
N VAL A 353 27.46 40.95 1.73
CA VAL A 353 26.16 41.22 2.36
C VAL A 353 25.57 39.95 2.97
N VAL A 354 25.67 38.81 2.28
CA VAL A 354 25.21 37.50 2.80
C VAL A 354 26.05 37.06 4.00
N LEU A 355 27.38 37.21 3.94
CA LEU A 355 28.26 36.92 5.08
C LEU A 355 28.00 37.86 6.27
N GLY A 356 27.73 39.15 6.02
CA GLY A 356 27.34 40.10 7.07
C GLY A 356 25.99 39.76 7.72
N LEU A 357 25.00 39.34 6.93
CA LEU A 357 23.70 38.89 7.44
C LEU A 357 23.81 37.57 8.23
N LEU A 358 24.62 36.62 7.78
CA LEU A 358 24.92 35.39 8.52
C LEU A 358 25.65 35.66 9.84
N SER A 359 26.53 36.67 9.87
CA SER A 359 27.21 37.12 11.09
C SER A 359 26.24 37.71 12.11
N LEU A 360 25.28 38.52 11.66
CA LEU A 360 24.25 39.11 12.50
C LEU A 360 23.27 38.06 13.06
N VAL A 361 22.94 37.03 12.28
CA VAL A 361 22.15 35.87 12.76
C VAL A 361 22.95 35.08 13.80
N ALA A 362 24.25 34.84 13.58
CA ALA A 362 25.11 34.14 14.55
C ALA A 362 25.22 34.89 15.88
N LEU A 363 25.36 36.22 15.86
CA LEU A 363 25.34 37.06 17.06
C LEU A 363 23.94 37.13 17.71
N ALA A 364 22.86 37.10 16.94
CA ALA A 364 21.49 37.04 17.49
C ALA A 364 21.21 35.68 18.16
N THR A 365 21.81 34.59 17.69
CA THR A 365 21.71 33.25 18.32
C THR A 365 22.61 33.04 19.53
N GLN A 366 23.61 33.90 19.76
CA GLN A 366 24.48 33.81 20.94
C GLN A 366 23.81 34.32 22.23
N ASN A 367 22.68 35.04 22.16
CA ASN A 367 22.00 35.62 23.32
C ASN A 367 20.63 35.01 23.65
N SER A 368 20.16 34.02 22.87
CA SER A 368 19.06 33.17 23.31
C SER A 368 19.63 32.09 24.23
N LYS A 369 19.34 32.22 25.53
CA LYS A 369 19.54 31.18 26.55
C LYS A 369 19.07 29.83 26.00
N PHE A 370 20.00 29.02 25.51
CA PHE A 370 19.77 27.62 25.26
C PHE A 370 19.66 26.97 26.65
N ASN A 371 18.43 26.70 27.06
CA ASN A 371 18.18 25.82 28.20
C ASN A 371 18.93 24.52 27.93
N SER A 372 19.83 24.18 28.86
CA SER A 372 20.53 22.91 28.95
C SER A 372 19.52 21.76 28.85
N PHE A 373 19.59 20.97 27.79
CA PHE A 373 18.84 19.72 27.67
C PHE A 373 19.48 18.67 28.59
N PRO A 374 18.69 17.88 29.34
CA PRO A 374 19.24 16.79 30.14
C PRO A 374 19.71 15.65 29.21
N SER A 375 21.02 15.41 29.20
CA SER A 375 21.70 14.32 28.49
C SER A 375 21.63 13.03 29.32
N TYR A 376 20.81 12.06 28.90
CA TYR A 376 20.68 10.77 29.60
C TYR A 376 21.12 9.53 28.81
N GLY A 377 21.55 9.64 27.56
CA GLY A 377 22.03 8.47 26.81
C GLY A 377 23.30 8.71 26.01
N GLN A 378 23.86 7.61 25.50
CA GLN A 378 25.11 7.62 24.77
C GLN A 378 24.94 8.40 23.46
N ALA A 379 25.95 9.19 23.07
CA ALA A 379 25.99 9.78 21.75
C ALA A 379 26.45 8.74 20.72
N PRO A 380 25.86 8.68 19.51
CA PRO A 380 26.28 7.74 18.49
C PRO A 380 27.60 8.15 17.84
N GLU A 381 28.38 7.15 17.45
CA GLU A 381 29.47 7.29 16.50
C GLU A 381 28.92 7.09 15.08
N LYS A 382 29.10 8.05 14.17
CA LYS A 382 28.69 7.91 12.78
C LYS A 382 29.65 6.98 12.05
N LYS A 383 29.20 5.77 11.71
CA LYS A 383 30.00 4.76 10.99
C LYS A 383 29.46 4.46 9.60
N GLY A 384 30.36 3.89 8.79
CA GLY A 384 30.11 3.46 7.41
C GLY A 384 30.73 4.38 6.37
N THR A 385 30.80 3.91 5.13
CA THR A 385 31.44 4.59 4.01
C THR A 385 30.90 6.01 3.80
N GLN A 386 29.60 6.23 4.02
CA GLN A 386 28.97 7.55 3.90
C GLN A 386 28.52 8.10 5.27
N GLY A 387 28.89 7.44 6.37
CA GLY A 387 28.62 7.90 7.74
C GLY A 387 27.14 7.81 8.15
N LYS A 388 26.38 6.88 7.57
CA LYS A 388 24.91 6.83 7.68
C LYS A 388 24.37 5.96 8.82
N VAL A 389 25.25 5.25 9.52
CA VAL A 389 24.87 4.36 10.62
C VAL A 389 25.22 5.02 11.95
N ASP A 390 24.22 5.22 12.81
CA ASP A 390 24.44 5.60 14.21
C ASP A 390 24.87 4.35 14.97
N TYR A 391 26.16 4.28 15.32
CA TYR A 391 26.74 3.16 16.03
C TYR A 391 26.95 3.47 17.51
N PHE A 392 26.55 2.53 18.36
CA PHE A 392 26.83 2.52 19.78
C PHE A 392 27.67 1.30 20.09
N SER A 393 28.84 1.52 20.70
CA SER A 393 29.81 0.46 20.99
C SER A 393 29.27 -0.59 21.95
N TYR A 394 29.98 -1.72 22.01
CA TYR A 394 29.69 -2.78 22.97
C TYR A 394 29.70 -2.25 24.40
N GLU A 395 28.66 -2.64 25.12
CA GLU A 395 28.41 -2.23 26.48
C GLU A 395 27.74 -3.38 27.23
N GLU A 396 28.10 -3.56 28.49
CA GLU A 396 27.66 -4.69 29.30
C GLU A 396 26.20 -4.59 29.73
N GLY A 397 25.53 -5.74 29.75
CA GLY A 397 24.27 -5.98 30.44
C GLY A 397 24.38 -7.23 31.31
N LYS A 398 23.70 -7.21 32.46
CA LYS A 398 23.73 -8.31 33.43
C LYS A 398 22.36 -8.94 33.59
N ASP A 399 22.32 -10.26 33.63
CA ASP A 399 21.10 -10.96 34.03
C ASP A 399 20.91 -10.96 35.55
N SER A 400 19.80 -11.50 36.03
CA SER A 400 19.45 -11.57 37.46
C SER A 400 20.47 -12.35 38.31
N GLN A 401 21.32 -13.17 37.68
CA GLN A 401 22.39 -13.93 38.34
C GLN A 401 23.76 -13.23 38.23
N GLY A 402 23.81 -12.04 37.63
CA GLY A 402 25.03 -11.26 37.43
C GLY A 402 25.90 -11.74 36.27
N ARG A 403 25.41 -12.65 35.42
CA ARG A 403 26.12 -13.13 34.23
C ARG A 403 26.07 -12.06 33.14
N ILE A 404 27.15 -11.96 32.36
CA ILE A 404 27.39 -10.81 31.47
C ILE A 404 27.20 -11.19 30.00
N ALA A 405 26.52 -10.31 29.27
CA ALA A 405 26.58 -10.23 27.82
C ALA A 405 26.84 -8.77 27.40
N GLU A 406 27.56 -8.58 26.30
CA GLU A 406 27.80 -7.25 25.73
C GLU A 406 26.95 -7.04 24.49
N PHE A 407 26.49 -5.81 24.32
CA PHE A 407 25.64 -5.42 23.19
C PHE A 407 26.15 -4.14 22.53
N ASN A 408 26.32 -4.19 21.21
CA ASN A 408 26.45 -3.00 20.38
C ASN A 408 25.14 -2.77 19.62
N ILE A 409 24.92 -1.53 19.19
CA ILE A 409 23.65 -1.13 18.57
C ILE A 409 23.96 -0.31 17.33
N ALA A 410 23.41 -0.73 16.20
CA ALA A 410 23.36 0.08 14.99
C ALA A 410 21.94 0.58 14.80
N VAL A 411 21.78 1.89 14.75
CA VAL A 411 20.51 2.54 14.46
C VAL A 411 20.60 3.27 13.14
N LEU A 412 19.69 2.96 12.23
CA LEU A 412 19.52 3.68 10.99
C LEU A 412 18.47 4.74 11.28
N SER A 413 18.91 5.94 11.70
CA SER A 413 18.01 6.82 12.48
C SER A 413 17.63 8.12 11.80
N VAL A 414 18.46 8.68 10.92
CA VAL A 414 18.14 9.96 10.28
C VAL A 414 17.57 9.77 8.88
N GLU A 415 18.28 9.01 8.05
CA GLU A 415 17.93 8.91 6.63
C GLU A 415 16.95 7.77 6.34
N TYR A 416 17.05 6.65 7.07
CA TYR A 416 16.23 5.46 6.85
C TYR A 416 15.16 5.35 7.92
N LYS A 417 13.90 5.49 7.52
CA LYS A 417 12.77 5.33 8.43
C LYS A 417 11.74 4.42 7.81
N TRP A 418 11.15 3.52 8.58
CA TRP A 418 9.99 2.78 8.10
C TRP A 418 8.94 3.74 7.54
N LEU A 419 8.41 3.46 6.35
CA LEU A 419 7.28 4.22 5.82
C LEU A 419 6.06 3.98 6.72
N LEU A 420 5.26 5.02 6.94
CA LEU A 420 4.06 4.94 7.78
C LEU A 420 3.14 3.83 7.27
N GLY A 421 2.69 2.97 8.19
CA GLY A 421 1.83 1.85 7.89
C GLY A 421 2.50 0.65 7.21
N SER A 422 3.77 0.76 6.81
CA SER A 422 4.51 -0.28 6.08
C SER A 422 5.43 -1.09 6.98
N ASP A 423 5.60 -2.36 6.64
CA ASP A 423 6.58 -3.30 7.21
C ASP A 423 7.60 -3.79 6.15
N PHE A 424 7.53 -3.31 4.91
CA PHE A 424 8.44 -3.69 3.81
C PHE A 424 9.04 -2.51 3.04
N GLN A 425 8.65 -1.26 3.36
CA GLN A 425 9.14 -0.06 2.69
C GLN A 425 9.79 0.91 3.67
N ILE A 426 10.88 1.53 3.21
CA ILE A 426 11.69 2.47 3.95
C ILE A 426 11.66 3.81 3.20
N LYS A 427 11.42 4.89 3.94
CA LYS A 427 11.65 6.25 3.47
C LYS A 427 13.15 6.54 3.59
N TYR A 428 13.76 6.95 2.49
CA TYR A 428 15.15 7.36 2.37
C TYR A 428 15.24 8.65 1.55
N ASN A 429 15.68 9.75 2.15
CA ASN A 429 15.81 11.07 1.48
C ASN A 429 14.56 11.47 0.66
N ASN A 430 13.37 11.36 1.26
CA ASN A 430 12.05 11.57 0.64
C ASN A 430 11.67 10.61 -0.51
N GLN A 431 12.49 9.60 -0.81
CA GLN A 431 12.15 8.51 -1.69
C GLN A 431 11.68 7.30 -0.88
N VAL A 432 10.88 6.44 -1.50
CA VAL A 432 10.48 5.16 -0.92
C VAL A 432 11.35 4.08 -1.57
N ILE A 433 12.13 3.39 -0.73
CA ILE A 433 12.98 2.27 -1.13
C ILE A 433 12.45 0.97 -0.51
N ASN A 434 12.71 -0.16 -1.16
CA ASN A 434 12.38 -1.49 -0.63
C ASN A 434 13.54 -2.05 0.22
N LEU A 435 13.31 -3.21 0.84
CA LEU A 435 14.30 -3.86 1.70
C LEU A 435 15.55 -4.37 0.96
N GLU A 436 15.46 -4.71 -0.33
CA GLU A 436 16.66 -5.09 -1.10
C GLU A 436 17.55 -3.87 -1.38
N ALA A 437 16.96 -2.71 -1.69
CA ALA A 437 17.71 -1.46 -1.81
C ALA A 437 18.36 -1.07 -0.46
N LEU A 438 17.62 -1.19 0.65
CA LEU A 438 18.19 -1.00 1.99
C LEU A 438 19.37 -1.94 2.25
N LYS A 439 19.24 -3.22 1.89
CA LYS A 439 20.31 -4.22 2.04
C LYS A 439 21.56 -3.82 1.25
N SER A 440 21.41 -3.44 -0.02
CA SER A 440 22.52 -2.97 -0.84
C SER A 440 23.21 -1.76 -0.21
N ASN A 441 22.44 -0.78 0.26
CA ASN A 441 22.99 0.40 0.93
C ASN A 441 23.74 0.03 2.21
N LEU A 442 23.22 -0.90 3.03
CA LEU A 442 23.90 -1.34 4.25
C LEU A 442 25.18 -2.13 3.97
N GLN A 443 25.21 -2.90 2.88
CA GLN A 443 26.43 -3.56 2.43
C GLN A 443 27.47 -2.54 1.96
N GLU A 444 27.05 -1.49 1.26
CA GLU A 444 27.93 -0.38 0.85
C GLU A 444 28.47 0.41 2.06
N GLU A 445 27.64 0.66 3.08
CA GLU A 445 28.09 1.22 4.35
C GLU A 445 29.02 0.28 5.13
N GLY A 446 29.14 -0.99 4.72
CA GLY A 446 30.01 -1.96 5.39
C GLY A 446 29.48 -2.43 6.74
N ILE A 447 28.15 -2.57 6.88
CA ILE A 447 27.48 -2.91 8.15
C ILE A 447 28.07 -4.15 8.85
N GLN A 448 28.58 -5.13 8.10
CA GLN A 448 29.25 -6.31 8.65
C GLN A 448 30.47 -5.95 9.52
N LYS A 449 31.26 -4.97 9.07
CA LYS A 449 32.44 -4.47 9.79
C LYS A 449 32.02 -3.57 10.94
N ILE A 450 31.02 -2.72 10.72
CA ILE A 450 30.46 -1.81 11.74
C ILE A 450 30.00 -2.58 12.98
N MET A 451 29.34 -3.72 12.78
CA MET A 451 28.83 -4.54 13.89
C MET A 451 29.91 -5.30 14.67
N GLU A 452 31.20 -5.16 14.30
CA GLU A 452 32.35 -5.63 15.07
C GLU A 452 32.20 -7.10 15.52
N ASN A 453 32.05 -8.04 14.57
CA ASN A 453 32.04 -9.50 14.84
C ASN A 453 31.08 -9.95 15.97
N PRO A 454 29.76 -9.78 15.80
CA PRO A 454 28.79 -10.26 16.78
C PRO A 454 28.71 -11.79 16.76
N SER A 455 28.40 -12.39 17.93
CA SER A 455 28.09 -13.82 18.06
C SER A 455 26.62 -14.14 17.76
N GLU A 456 25.72 -13.19 18.01
CA GLU A 456 24.30 -13.27 17.62
C GLU A 456 23.81 -11.90 17.16
N ILE A 457 22.76 -11.89 16.34
CA ILE A 457 22.10 -10.66 15.87
C ILE A 457 20.67 -10.65 16.38
N ILE A 458 20.27 -9.55 17.02
CA ILE A 458 18.89 -9.28 17.41
C ILE A 458 18.32 -8.22 16.47
N SER A 459 17.29 -8.60 15.73
CA SER A 459 16.56 -7.73 14.82
C SER A 459 15.37 -7.11 15.55
N VAL A 460 15.36 -5.78 15.63
CA VAL A 460 14.39 -5.06 16.46
C VAL A 460 13.32 -4.44 15.58
N GLY A 461 12.07 -4.73 15.86
CA GLY A 461 10.93 -4.10 15.23
C GLY A 461 10.23 -3.11 16.16
N THR A 462 9.91 -1.93 15.64
CA THR A 462 9.19 -0.85 16.32
C THR A 462 7.97 -0.42 15.50
N ALA A 463 6.94 0.08 16.16
CA ALA A 463 5.85 0.79 15.52
C ALA A 463 5.65 2.16 16.20
N SER A 464 5.33 3.17 15.37
CA SER A 464 4.84 4.46 15.87
C SER A 464 3.31 4.41 15.99
N CYS A 465 2.69 5.52 16.44
CA CYS A 465 1.25 5.75 16.59
C CYS A 465 0.50 5.84 15.23
N GLU A 466 0.56 4.77 14.46
CA GLU A 466 0.04 4.58 13.10
C GLU A 466 -1.14 3.58 13.05
N GLY A 467 -1.90 3.42 14.14
CA GLY A 467 -3.07 2.55 14.17
C GLY A 467 -3.59 2.26 15.58
N ASN A 468 -4.33 1.16 15.73
CA ASN A 468 -4.68 0.63 17.04
C ASN A 468 -3.54 -0.25 17.59
N VAL A 469 -3.56 -0.48 18.91
CA VAL A 469 -2.54 -1.23 19.66
C VAL A 469 -2.19 -2.57 18.98
N ALA A 470 -3.19 -3.37 18.64
CA ALA A 470 -2.99 -4.70 18.07
C ALA A 470 -2.36 -4.67 16.67
N ALA A 471 -2.70 -3.66 15.86
CA ALA A 471 -2.12 -3.47 14.53
C ALA A 471 -0.65 -3.04 14.61
N GLU A 472 -0.31 -2.17 15.55
CA GLU A 472 1.05 -1.70 15.78
C GLU A 472 1.95 -2.80 16.33
N GLU A 473 1.47 -3.58 17.28
CA GLU A 473 2.21 -4.72 17.81
C GLU A 473 2.47 -5.79 16.74
N ARG A 474 1.49 -6.04 15.86
CA ARG A 474 1.66 -6.95 14.71
C ARG A 474 2.67 -6.39 13.70
N ARG A 475 2.61 -5.09 13.42
CA ARG A 475 3.54 -4.44 12.48
C ARG A 475 4.96 -4.43 13.01
N ALA A 476 5.14 -4.11 14.29
CA ALA A 476 6.45 -4.17 14.93
C ALA A 476 7.01 -5.60 14.89
N LEU A 477 6.19 -6.64 15.11
CA LEU A 477 6.61 -8.02 14.91
C LEU A 477 7.04 -8.29 13.46
N GLU A 478 6.25 -7.87 12.48
CA GLU A 478 6.57 -8.14 11.08
C GLU A 478 7.86 -7.40 10.65
N ARG A 479 8.03 -6.13 11.02
CA ARG A 479 9.28 -5.37 10.81
C ARG A 479 10.48 -6.10 11.41
N SER A 480 10.35 -6.68 12.61
CA SER A 480 11.44 -7.45 13.21
C SER A 480 11.85 -8.66 12.35
N LYS A 481 10.88 -9.39 11.78
CA LYS A 481 11.14 -10.52 10.87
C LYS A 481 11.81 -10.07 9.58
N GLN A 482 11.34 -8.96 9.00
CA GLN A 482 11.89 -8.42 7.77
C GLN A 482 13.35 -7.97 7.95
N ILE A 483 13.68 -7.31 9.07
CA ILE A 483 15.07 -6.96 9.42
C ILE A 483 15.89 -8.23 9.62
N GLN A 484 15.32 -9.29 10.19
CA GLN A 484 16.04 -10.53 10.36
C GLN A 484 16.36 -11.23 9.04
N LEU A 485 15.42 -11.29 8.10
CA LEU A 485 15.67 -11.83 6.76
C LEU A 485 16.76 -11.03 6.05
N LEU A 486 16.73 -9.70 6.18
CA LEU A 486 17.75 -8.80 5.64
C LEU A 486 19.12 -9.05 6.29
N THR A 487 19.19 -9.12 7.62
CA THR A 487 20.46 -9.34 8.34
C THR A 487 21.01 -10.74 8.08
N LYS A 488 20.18 -11.78 7.95
CA LYS A 488 20.64 -13.11 7.54
C LYS A 488 21.31 -13.08 6.17
N LYS A 489 20.74 -12.36 5.20
CA LYS A 489 21.35 -12.18 3.87
C LYS A 489 22.68 -11.42 3.96
N ILE A 490 22.75 -10.39 4.80
CA ILE A 490 23.96 -9.58 4.98
C ILE A 490 25.05 -10.39 5.70
N PHE A 491 24.74 -11.12 6.76
CA PHE A 491 25.70 -11.79 7.63
C PHE A 491 25.87 -13.29 7.34
N ASN A 492 25.34 -13.79 6.21
CA ASN A 492 25.39 -15.22 5.85
C ASN A 492 26.80 -15.83 5.87
N ASN A 493 27.80 -15.04 5.49
CA ASN A 493 29.21 -15.44 5.41
C ASN A 493 30.03 -14.99 6.62
N THR A 494 29.40 -14.40 7.64
CA THR A 494 30.08 -13.94 8.86
C THR A 494 30.16 -15.09 9.86
N THR A 495 31.32 -15.75 9.93
CA THR A 495 31.52 -16.97 10.73
C THR A 495 31.31 -16.78 12.23
N SER A 496 31.43 -15.55 12.74
CA SER A 496 31.21 -15.24 14.15
C SER A 496 29.73 -15.37 14.55
N VAL A 497 28.79 -15.09 13.63
CA VAL A 497 27.35 -15.10 13.90
C VAL A 497 26.84 -16.53 13.94
N LYS A 498 26.39 -16.98 15.12
CA LYS A 498 25.88 -18.33 15.39
C LYS A 498 24.37 -18.39 15.60
N GLY A 499 23.71 -17.25 15.78
CA GLY A 499 22.28 -17.22 16.08
C GLY A 499 21.62 -15.89 15.74
N TYR A 500 20.30 -15.94 15.57
CA TYR A 500 19.46 -14.79 15.27
C TYR A 500 18.26 -14.77 16.21
N ARG A 501 17.88 -13.57 16.65
CA ARG A 501 16.72 -13.36 17.52
C ARG A 501 15.91 -12.17 17.04
N LEU A 502 14.64 -12.14 17.44
CA LEU A 502 13.72 -11.03 17.18
C LEU A 502 13.41 -10.32 18.49
N LEU A 503 13.36 -8.99 18.45
CA LEU A 503 12.80 -8.18 19.53
C LEU A 503 11.65 -7.35 18.95
N ASN A 504 10.42 -7.61 19.39
CA ASN A 504 9.24 -6.86 18.99
C ASN A 504 8.94 -5.81 20.06
N LEU A 505 9.40 -4.57 19.93
CA LEU A 505 9.11 -3.54 20.93
C LEU A 505 7.63 -3.11 20.95
N GLY A 506 6.83 -3.53 19.97
CA GLY A 506 5.41 -3.26 19.93
C GLY A 506 5.10 -1.78 19.65
N GLN A 507 4.07 -1.27 20.32
CA GLN A 507 3.57 0.10 20.16
C GLN A 507 4.34 1.10 21.01
N PHE A 508 4.60 2.29 20.46
CA PHE A 508 5.02 3.45 21.24
C PHE A 508 3.85 4.04 22.06
N SER A 509 4.03 4.16 23.38
CA SER A 509 2.96 4.33 24.37
C SER A 509 2.87 5.73 24.97
N ARG A 510 3.73 6.70 24.59
CA ARG A 510 3.61 8.06 25.12
C ARG A 510 2.43 8.82 24.49
N SER A 511 1.81 9.66 25.31
CA SER A 511 0.64 10.47 24.94
C SER A 511 0.92 11.56 23.90
N ASP A 512 2.17 11.97 23.75
CA ASP A 512 2.63 12.96 22.76
C ASP A 512 3.06 12.33 21.42
N CYS A 513 2.79 11.04 21.23
CA CYS A 513 3.14 10.35 19.99
C CYS A 513 2.45 11.00 18.79
N GLN A 514 3.25 11.40 17.79
CA GLN A 514 2.78 11.87 16.50
C GLN A 514 3.41 11.04 15.40
N ALA A 515 2.59 10.36 14.58
CA ALA A 515 3.08 9.50 13.49
C ALA A 515 4.07 10.23 12.54
N ASN A 516 3.90 11.54 12.38
CA ASN A 516 4.64 12.37 11.44
C ASN A 516 5.82 13.13 12.06
N GLN A 517 6.08 13.03 13.36
CA GLN A 517 7.22 13.74 13.95
C GLN A 517 8.53 13.09 13.50
N ASP A 518 9.35 13.88 12.82
CA ASP A 518 10.69 13.50 12.37
C ASP A 518 11.75 13.60 13.49
N LEU A 519 11.35 14.01 14.70
CA LEU A 519 12.23 14.37 15.81
C LEU A 519 12.34 13.27 16.87
N THR A 520 13.59 12.86 17.05
CA THR A 520 14.28 12.07 18.10
C THR A 520 13.69 10.78 18.64
N ALA A 521 12.39 10.50 18.56
CA ALA A 521 11.88 9.20 19.00
C ALA A 521 12.20 8.10 17.95
N TYR A 522 12.99 7.08 18.32
CA TYR A 522 13.38 5.91 17.49
C TYR A 522 12.22 5.01 17.00
N GLN A 523 10.99 5.49 17.07
CA GLN A 523 9.74 4.81 16.76
C GLN A 523 9.68 4.19 15.36
N ARG A 524 10.41 4.77 14.41
CA ARG A 524 10.43 4.37 13.00
C ARG A 524 11.82 4.00 12.50
N SER A 525 12.80 3.94 13.38
CA SER A 525 14.16 3.59 13.02
C SER A 525 14.29 2.09 12.80
N ILE A 526 15.25 1.72 11.98
CA ILE A 526 15.67 0.33 11.86
C ILE A 526 16.82 0.12 12.84
N ILE A 527 16.68 -0.86 13.71
CA ILE A 527 17.64 -1.11 14.80
C ILE A 527 18.15 -2.55 14.67
N ILE A 528 19.47 -2.71 14.70
CA ILE A 528 20.17 -3.99 14.69
C ILE A 528 21.07 -4.01 15.93
N ILE A 529 20.93 -5.05 16.76
CA ILE A 529 21.75 -5.22 17.96
C ILE A 529 22.66 -6.43 17.75
N GLY A 530 23.96 -6.26 17.98
CA GLY A 530 24.92 -7.34 18.00
C GLY A 530 25.20 -7.80 19.43
N VAL A 531 25.38 -9.10 19.62
CA VAL A 531 25.54 -9.71 20.94
C VAL A 531 26.89 -10.43 21.03
N ARG A 532 27.59 -10.26 22.15
CA ARG A 532 28.70 -11.13 22.58
C ARG A 532 28.42 -11.70 23.96
N LYS A 533 28.29 -13.02 24.08
CA LYS A 533 28.11 -13.68 25.37
C LYS A 533 29.46 -13.80 26.08
N GLN A 534 29.59 -13.17 27.24
CA GLN A 534 30.80 -13.24 28.06
C GLN A 534 30.70 -14.37 29.11
N SER A 535 29.48 -14.66 29.59
CA SER A 535 29.23 -15.73 30.54
C SER A 535 28.40 -16.86 29.93
N GLU A 536 28.78 -18.11 30.22
CA GLU A 536 28.01 -19.29 29.83
C GLU A 536 26.63 -19.30 30.53
N GLY A 537 25.58 -19.62 29.78
CA GLY A 537 24.21 -19.71 30.29
C GLY A 537 23.50 -18.38 30.59
N VAL A 538 24.09 -17.22 30.25
CA VAL A 538 23.48 -15.90 30.45
C VAL A 538 22.06 -15.82 29.86
N VAL A 539 21.10 -15.29 30.63
CA VAL A 539 19.75 -15.00 30.13
C VAL A 539 19.79 -13.70 29.32
N LEU A 540 19.85 -13.83 28.00
CA LEU A 540 19.99 -12.69 27.09
C LEU A 540 18.89 -11.63 27.24
N ASP A 541 17.65 -12.03 27.53
CA ASP A 541 16.53 -11.09 27.67
C ASP A 541 16.73 -10.14 28.86
N GLU A 542 17.18 -10.68 29.99
CA GLU A 542 17.46 -9.91 31.20
C GLU A 542 18.68 -9.02 31.00
N ALA A 543 19.77 -9.57 30.46
CA ALA A 543 21.00 -8.81 30.19
C ALA A 543 20.76 -7.68 29.18
N LEU A 544 20.01 -7.92 28.10
CA LEU A 544 19.68 -6.91 27.11
C LEU A 544 18.81 -5.80 27.72
N ARG A 545 17.82 -6.17 28.53
CA ARG A 545 16.98 -5.18 29.23
C ARG A 545 17.82 -4.31 30.16
N ASP A 546 18.64 -4.93 31.01
CA ASP A 546 19.56 -4.24 31.93
C ASP A 546 20.45 -3.23 31.18
N ARG A 547 20.98 -3.66 30.03
CA ARG A 547 21.77 -2.82 29.13
C ARG A 547 20.99 -1.61 28.60
N LEU A 548 19.76 -1.81 28.16
CA LEU A 548 18.92 -0.74 27.59
C LEU A 548 18.45 0.24 28.66
N GLU A 549 18.23 -0.20 29.90
CA GLU A 549 17.81 0.65 31.02
C GLU A 549 18.97 1.45 31.62
N LYS A 550 20.15 0.84 31.81
CA LYS A 550 21.30 1.50 32.46
C LYS A 550 22.06 2.45 31.55
N LYS A 551 22.17 2.11 30.26
CA LYS A 551 22.99 2.86 29.30
C LYS A 551 22.23 3.12 28.00
N PRO A 552 21.02 3.67 28.02
CA PRO A 552 20.22 3.83 26.81
C PRO A 552 21.00 4.51 25.67
N PHE A 553 20.70 4.10 24.44
CA PHE A 553 21.27 4.73 23.27
C PHE A 553 20.48 6.01 22.95
N ALA A 554 21.17 7.15 22.86
CA ALA A 554 20.57 8.47 22.66
C ALA A 554 19.37 8.75 23.59
N ASP A 555 18.20 9.14 23.09
CA ASP A 555 17.01 9.39 23.91
C ASP A 555 16.06 8.18 24.01
N PHE A 556 16.52 6.98 23.65
CA PHE A 556 15.72 5.75 23.73
C PHE A 556 15.32 5.45 25.18
N LYS A 557 14.02 5.22 25.40
CA LYS A 557 13.47 4.78 26.68
C LYS A 557 12.66 3.52 26.46
N LEU A 558 12.96 2.47 27.21
CA LEU A 558 12.30 1.18 27.03
C LEU A 558 10.84 1.24 27.49
N GLU A 559 10.56 2.01 28.53
CA GLU A 559 9.23 2.26 29.08
C GLU A 559 8.28 2.99 28.12
N ASP A 560 8.80 3.64 27.08
CA ASP A 560 7.99 4.29 26.05
C ASP A 560 7.34 3.28 25.09
N TYR A 561 7.61 1.97 25.23
CA TYR A 561 7.14 0.90 24.35
C TYR A 561 6.26 -0.12 25.08
N SER A 562 5.38 -0.84 24.37
CA SER A 562 4.43 -1.78 25.00
C SER A 562 5.07 -3.00 25.67
N LEU A 563 6.29 -3.37 25.28
CA LEU A 563 7.15 -4.34 25.99
C LEU A 563 7.95 -3.73 27.15
N GLY A 564 7.69 -2.46 27.50
CA GLY A 564 8.45 -1.70 28.49
C GLY A 564 8.48 -2.32 29.88
N SER A 565 7.57 -3.23 30.24
CA SER A 565 7.58 -3.96 31.52
C SER A 565 8.47 -5.22 31.48
N VAL A 566 9.13 -5.54 32.61
CA VAL A 566 10.00 -6.72 32.77
C VAL A 566 9.34 -8.01 32.28
N GLU A 567 8.09 -8.25 32.64
CA GLU A 567 7.37 -9.49 32.31
C GLU A 567 7.11 -9.71 30.82
N LYS A 568 7.02 -8.62 30.06
CA LYS A 568 6.70 -8.62 28.62
C LYS A 568 7.95 -8.61 27.74
N PHE A 569 9.07 -8.10 28.24
CA PHE A 569 10.30 -7.98 27.47
C PHE A 569 10.93 -9.34 27.21
N LYS A 570 10.74 -9.87 26.00
CA LYS A 570 11.31 -11.15 25.58
C LYS A 570 11.82 -11.08 24.15
N THR A 571 12.97 -11.68 23.90
CA THR A 571 13.46 -11.90 22.55
C THR A 571 13.14 -13.32 22.09
N ILE A 572 12.78 -13.47 20.82
CA ILE A 572 12.36 -14.75 20.24
C ILE A 572 13.53 -15.32 19.44
N PRO A 573 14.11 -16.47 19.83
CA PRO A 573 15.05 -17.19 18.97
C PRO A 573 14.37 -17.52 17.65
N SER A 574 15.06 -17.32 16.52
CA SER A 574 14.44 -17.48 15.22
C SER A 574 15.34 -18.11 14.18
N ASN A 575 14.79 -19.13 13.52
CA ASN A 575 15.40 -19.83 12.41
C ASN A 575 14.87 -19.39 11.04
N LEU A 576 14.05 -18.32 10.99
CA LEU A 576 13.39 -17.78 9.78
C LEU A 576 14.22 -17.74 8.50
#